data_AF-S7ZLC7-F1
#
_entry.id   AF-S7ZLC7-F1
#
_cell.length_a   1.000
_cell.length_b   1.000
_cell.length_c   1.000
_cell.angle_alpha   90.00
_cell.angle_beta   90.00
_cell.angle_gamma   90.00
#
_symmetry.space_group_name_H-M   'P 1'
#
loop_
_entity.id
_entity.type
_entity.pdbx_description
1 polymer ?
#
loop_
_entity_poly.entity_id
_entity_poly.type
_entity_poly.pdbx_seq_one_letter_code
_entity_poly.pdbx_strand_id
1 'polypeptide(L)'
;MPETHASRPVLLIGAGLSGLALGRLLTNNGISNVVFESSLSERKQGFAISLHDWGYSPLLEVLGEVSLQSLTKAAAPDRSIWGSGWVDLAMRDNSTELAEAMAKQTSVDRAVEAYYEVAARRCQEAVRRSRSRFYVLHRPISEWRDIAEKRRIKALENRQTELANQY
;
A
#
# COMPACT_ATOMS: atom_id res chain seq x y z
N MET A 1 -11.09 2.90 45.24
CA MET A 1 -10.15 3.45 44.22
C MET A 1 -10.47 2.75 42.91
N PRO A 2 -10.97 3.43 41.87
CA PRO A 2 -11.24 2.76 40.60
C PRO A 2 -9.91 2.45 39.92
N GLU A 3 -9.77 1.21 39.42
CA GLU A 3 -8.61 0.80 38.64
C GLU A 3 -8.53 1.65 37.37
N THR A 4 -7.42 2.36 37.18
CA THR A 4 -7.11 3.02 35.92
C THR A 4 -6.87 1.93 34.88
N HIS A 5 -7.88 1.61 34.07
CA HIS A 5 -7.67 0.81 32.88
C HIS A 5 -6.63 1.52 32.02
N ALA A 6 -5.37 1.08 32.07
CA ALA A 6 -4.36 1.48 31.10
C ALA A 6 -5.00 1.23 29.72
N SER A 7 -5.30 2.30 28.99
CA SER A 7 -6.11 2.22 27.77
C SER A 7 -5.43 1.22 26.84
N ARG A 8 -6.11 0.11 26.54
CA ARG A 8 -5.54 -0.92 25.67
C ARG A 8 -5.15 -0.27 24.34
N PRO A 9 -3.93 -0.52 23.83
CA PRO A 9 -3.46 0.14 22.62
C PRO A 9 -4.32 -0.24 21.41
N VAL A 10 -4.52 0.72 20.50
CA VAL A 10 -5.09 0.46 19.18
C VAL A 10 -4.09 -0.34 18.35
N LEU A 11 -4.47 -1.53 17.91
CA LEU A 11 -3.62 -2.37 17.06
C LEU A 11 -3.88 -2.03 15.59
N LEU A 12 -2.85 -1.54 14.90
CA LEU A 12 -2.89 -1.18 13.50
C LEU A 12 -2.22 -2.27 12.66
N ILE A 13 -2.99 -2.98 11.83
CA ILE A 13 -2.46 -4.04 10.96
C ILE A 13 -2.18 -3.47 9.56
N GLY A 14 -0.90 -3.20 9.29
CA GLY A 14 -0.34 -2.67 8.04
C GLY A 14 0.34 -1.32 8.24
N ALA A 15 1.63 -1.21 7.90
CA ALA A 15 2.41 0.03 7.95
C ALA A 15 2.49 0.70 6.56
N GLY A 16 1.40 0.66 5.80
CA GLY A 16 1.25 1.50 4.60
C GLY A 16 0.95 2.96 4.97
N LEU A 17 0.78 3.82 3.96
CA LEU A 17 0.48 5.25 4.16
C LEU A 17 -0.68 5.48 5.13
N SER A 18 -1.79 4.75 4.99
CA SER A 18 -2.95 4.90 5.87
C SER A 18 -2.68 4.46 7.32
N GLY A 19 -1.97 3.35 7.51
CA GLY A 19 -1.67 2.82 8.84
C GLY A 19 -0.65 3.68 9.60
N LEU A 20 0.39 4.15 8.90
CA LEU A 20 1.37 5.08 9.47
C LEU A 20 0.77 6.45 9.77
N ALA A 21 -0.05 6.99 8.84
CA ALA A 21 -0.75 8.25 9.08
C ALA A 21 -1.66 8.13 10.31
N LEU A 22 -2.53 7.11 10.37
CA LEU A 22 -3.40 6.90 11.51
C LEU A 22 -2.62 6.69 12.81
N GLY A 23 -1.54 5.91 12.79
CA GLY A 23 -0.66 5.73 13.96
C GLY A 23 -0.08 7.04 14.46
N ARG A 24 0.38 7.92 13.56
CA ARG A 24 0.86 9.27 13.92
C ARG A 24 -0.27 10.12 14.49
N LEU A 25 -1.47 10.08 13.91
CA LEU A 25 -2.63 10.82 14.44
C LEU A 25 -3.00 10.38 15.86
N LEU A 26 -3.09 9.08 16.09
CA LEU A 26 -3.37 8.52 17.42
C LEU A 26 -2.28 8.94 18.42
N THR A 27 -1.01 8.87 18.02
CA THR A 27 0.13 9.28 18.84
C THR A 27 0.07 10.77 19.19
N ASN A 28 -0.21 11.64 18.21
CA ASN A 28 -0.34 13.08 18.43
C ASN A 28 -1.50 13.43 19.38
N ASN A 29 -2.53 12.57 19.46
CA ASN A 29 -3.69 12.74 20.34
C ASN A 29 -3.55 11.98 21.68
N GLY A 30 -2.37 11.47 22.02
CA GLY A 30 -2.13 10.75 23.28
C GLY A 30 -2.78 9.36 23.36
N ILE A 31 -3.18 8.79 22.22
CA ILE A 31 -3.82 7.47 22.15
C ILE A 31 -2.75 6.41 21.87
N SER A 32 -2.61 5.48 22.82
CA SER A 32 -1.68 4.36 22.71
C SER A 32 -2.01 3.49 21.48
N ASN A 33 -1.02 3.20 20.64
CA ASN A 33 -1.20 2.41 19.43
C ASN A 33 0.06 1.59 19.11
N VAL A 34 -0.12 0.46 18.41
CA VAL A 34 0.96 -0.43 17.95
C VAL A 34 0.72 -0.78 16.49
N VAL A 35 1.72 -0.52 15.63
CA VAL A 35 1.66 -0.84 14.20
C VAL A 35 2.37 -2.16 13.90
N PHE A 36 1.70 -3.04 13.17
CA PHE A 36 2.25 -4.30 12.66
C PHE A 36 2.40 -4.22 11.16
N GLU A 37 3.52 -4.70 10.62
CA GLU A 37 3.76 -4.81 9.19
C GLU A 37 4.25 -6.22 8.84
N SER A 38 3.73 -6.75 7.74
CA SER A 38 4.10 -8.07 7.22
C SER A 38 5.49 -8.10 6.57
N SER A 39 5.97 -6.95 6.12
CA SER A 39 7.27 -6.75 5.47
C SER A 39 8.39 -6.72 6.52
N LEU A 40 9.45 -7.48 6.28
CA LEU A 40 10.67 -7.42 7.12
C LEU A 40 11.59 -6.24 6.74
N SER A 41 11.35 -5.59 5.60
CA SER A 41 12.13 -4.46 5.10
C SER A 41 11.24 -3.43 4.40
N GLU A 42 11.76 -2.22 4.19
CA GLU A 42 11.13 -1.25 3.30
C GLU A 42 10.89 -1.89 1.92
N ARG A 43 9.62 -2.16 1.59
CA ARG A 43 9.29 -2.63 0.25
C ARG A 43 9.39 -1.46 -0.73
N LYS A 44 9.95 -1.73 -1.90
CA LYS A 44 9.68 -0.89 -3.08
C LYS A 44 8.21 -1.06 -3.42
N GLN A 45 7.43 0.00 -3.24
CA GLN A 45 6.04 0.06 -3.65
C GLN A 45 5.99 -0.17 -5.17
N GLY A 46 5.43 -1.28 -5.63
CA GLY A 46 5.38 -1.63 -7.06
C GLY A 46 4.35 -0.83 -7.87
N PHE A 47 3.87 0.28 -7.34
CA PHE A 47 2.87 1.17 -7.92
C PHE A 47 3.09 2.60 -7.43
N ALA A 48 2.92 3.57 -8.34
CA ALA A 48 2.89 4.99 -8.00
C ALA A 48 1.52 5.35 -7.43
N ILE A 49 1.48 6.27 -6.46
CA ILE A 49 0.23 6.83 -5.93
C ILE A 49 0.28 8.33 -6.21
N SER A 50 -0.63 8.82 -7.04
CA SER A 50 -0.86 10.26 -7.18
C SER A 50 -1.72 10.74 -6.02
N LEU A 51 -1.20 11.70 -5.24
CA LEU A 51 -1.95 12.35 -4.18
C LEU A 51 -2.44 13.70 -4.70
N HIS A 52 -3.76 13.88 -4.72
CA HIS A 52 -4.38 15.18 -5.00
C HIS A 52 -4.39 16.06 -3.75
N ASP A 53 -4.37 17.37 -3.95
CA ASP A 53 -4.40 18.41 -2.92
C ASP A 53 -5.51 18.21 -1.88
N TRP A 54 -6.74 17.94 -2.31
CA TRP A 54 -7.86 17.65 -1.43
C TRP A 54 -7.67 16.37 -0.60
N GLY A 55 -6.83 15.44 -1.05
CA GLY A 55 -6.55 14.18 -0.37
C GLY A 55 -5.42 14.27 0.65
N TYR A 56 -4.41 15.11 0.43
CA TYR A 56 -3.26 15.24 1.33
C TYR A 56 -3.32 16.46 2.25
N SER A 57 -4.06 17.52 1.91
CA SER A 57 -4.10 18.75 2.73
C SER A 57 -4.61 18.49 4.16
N PRO A 58 -5.74 17.76 4.36
CA PRO A 58 -6.17 17.39 5.71
C PRO A 58 -5.15 16.50 6.43
N LEU A 59 -4.41 15.67 5.69
CA LEU A 59 -3.37 14.83 6.25
C LEU A 59 -2.21 15.68 6.80
N LEU A 60 -1.75 16.69 6.04
CA LEU A 60 -0.68 17.58 6.46
C LEU A 60 -1.06 18.41 7.68
N GLU A 61 -2.30 18.91 7.73
CA GLU A 61 -2.83 19.67 8.88
C GLU A 61 -2.74 18.88 10.18
N VAL A 62 -3.16 17.61 10.15
CA VAL A 62 -3.23 16.79 11.37
C VAL A 62 -1.89 16.09 11.69
N LEU A 63 -1.04 15.85 10.69
CA LEU A 63 0.33 15.36 10.90
C LEU A 63 1.27 16.44 11.44
N GLY A 64 0.97 17.72 11.17
CA GLY A 64 1.64 18.91 11.71
C GLY A 64 3.05 19.13 11.17
N GLU A 65 4.01 18.33 11.64
CA GLU A 65 5.45 18.50 11.36
C GLU A 65 5.88 17.98 9.98
N VAL A 66 4.97 17.36 9.23
CA VAL A 66 5.27 16.83 7.91
C VAL A 66 4.99 17.93 6.89
N SER A 67 6.04 18.48 6.27
CA SER A 67 5.87 19.40 5.15
C SER A 67 5.34 18.68 3.91
N LEU A 68 4.62 19.39 3.04
CA LEU A 68 4.22 18.87 1.73
C LEU A 68 5.44 18.34 0.96
N GLN A 69 6.56 19.07 1.00
CA GLN A 69 7.79 18.66 0.33
C GLN A 69 8.35 17.33 0.88
N SER A 70 8.34 17.15 2.20
CA SER A 70 8.77 15.90 2.85
C SER A 70 7.82 14.75 2.51
N LEU A 71 6.51 15.00 2.53
CA LEU A 71 5.49 14.02 2.13
C LEU A 71 5.66 13.59 0.67
N THR A 72 5.78 14.56 -0.24
CA THR A 72 5.98 14.33 -1.66
C THR A 72 7.24 13.52 -1.90
N LYS A 73 8.38 13.89 -1.30
CA LYS A 73 9.64 13.12 -1.43
C LYS A 73 9.51 11.69 -0.90
N ALA A 74 8.83 11.50 0.23
CA ALA A 74 8.67 10.18 0.84
C ALA A 74 7.70 9.27 0.06
N ALA A 75 6.66 9.86 -0.53
CA ALA A 75 5.67 9.14 -1.34
C ALA A 75 6.07 8.99 -2.81
N ALA A 76 7.11 9.71 -3.25
CA ALA A 76 7.51 9.71 -4.64
C ALA A 76 8.02 8.32 -5.09
N PRO A 77 7.63 7.84 -6.29
CA PRO A 77 8.11 6.58 -6.83
C PRO A 77 9.64 6.49 -6.95
N ASP A 78 10.31 7.64 -7.12
CA ASP A 78 11.77 7.81 -7.25
C ASP A 78 12.48 8.10 -5.91
N ARG A 79 11.81 7.93 -4.75
CA ARG A 79 12.39 8.20 -3.42
C ARG A 79 13.74 7.51 -3.17
N SER A 80 13.96 6.32 -3.76
CA SER A 80 15.22 5.55 -3.60
C SER A 80 16.43 6.21 -4.26
N ILE A 81 16.22 7.24 -5.10
CA ILE A 81 17.28 8.03 -5.73
C ILE A 81 17.19 9.51 -5.32
N TRP A 82 16.70 9.79 -4.10
CA TRP A 82 16.58 11.14 -3.52
C TRP A 82 15.52 12.02 -4.21
N GLY A 83 14.53 11.35 -4.80
CA GLY A 83 13.52 11.86 -5.72
C GLY A 83 13.06 13.31 -5.55
N SER A 84 12.92 14.01 -6.67
CA SER A 84 12.46 15.39 -6.73
C SER A 84 10.93 15.51 -6.64
N GLY A 85 10.22 14.37 -6.56
CA GLY A 85 8.77 14.33 -6.70
C GLY A 85 8.31 14.53 -8.16
N TRP A 86 9.25 14.62 -9.10
CA TRP A 86 8.92 14.52 -10.51
C TRP A 86 8.46 13.09 -10.75
N VAL A 87 7.17 12.98 -11.06
CA VAL A 87 6.66 11.79 -11.73
C VAL A 87 7.38 11.74 -13.07
N ASP A 88 8.50 11.03 -13.13
CA ASP A 88 8.90 10.47 -14.41
C ASP A 88 7.69 9.63 -14.87
N LEU A 89 7.17 10.00 -16.05
CA LEU A 89 6.10 9.30 -16.77
C LEU A 89 6.44 7.82 -17.05
N ALA A 90 7.61 7.36 -16.62
CA ALA A 90 7.96 5.97 -16.34
C ALA A 90 7.02 5.23 -15.36
N MET A 91 5.83 5.76 -15.06
CA MET A 91 4.63 5.01 -14.67
C MET A 91 4.20 4.07 -15.82
N ARG A 92 5.07 3.16 -16.26
CA ARG A 92 4.79 2.22 -17.37
C ARG A 92 4.01 2.88 -18.50
N ASP A 93 4.49 4.06 -18.89
CA ASP A 93 4.11 4.80 -20.09
C ASP A 93 2.61 4.68 -20.45
N ASN A 94 1.74 5.33 -19.66
CA ASN A 94 0.35 5.54 -20.06
C ASN A 94 0.26 6.21 -21.45
N SER A 95 1.29 6.99 -21.84
CA SER A 95 1.48 7.46 -23.21
C SER A 95 1.77 6.35 -24.21
N THR A 96 2.49 5.27 -23.86
CA THR A 96 2.62 4.08 -24.72
C THR A 96 1.31 3.33 -24.83
N GLU A 97 0.54 3.11 -23.75
CA GLU A 97 -0.76 2.42 -23.87
C GLU A 97 -1.77 3.26 -24.66
N LEU A 98 -1.80 4.57 -24.44
CA LEU A 98 -2.61 5.48 -25.23
C LEU A 98 -2.09 5.57 -26.67
N ALA A 99 -0.78 5.66 -26.90
CA ALA A 99 -0.19 5.69 -28.24
C ALA A 99 -0.39 4.36 -28.98
N GLU A 100 -0.36 3.23 -28.28
CA GLU A 100 -0.69 1.91 -28.81
C GLU A 100 -2.18 1.82 -29.16
N ALA A 101 -3.06 2.37 -28.32
CA ALA A 101 -4.47 2.50 -28.64
C ALA A 101 -4.68 3.44 -29.84
N MET A 102 -3.95 4.55 -29.93
CA MET A 102 -3.99 5.48 -31.08
C MET A 102 -3.42 4.85 -32.36
N ALA A 103 -2.43 3.96 -32.25
CA ALA A 103 -1.87 3.23 -33.39
C ALA A 103 -2.81 2.13 -33.90
N LYS A 104 -3.65 1.57 -33.02
CA LYS A 104 -4.60 0.48 -33.35
C LYS A 104 -5.98 0.96 -33.77
N GLN A 105 -6.36 2.19 -33.41
CA GLN A 105 -7.69 2.71 -33.67
C GLN A 105 -7.70 3.78 -34.76
N THR A 106 -8.77 3.80 -35.53
CA THR A 106 -8.94 4.72 -36.67
C THR A 106 -9.37 6.13 -36.28
N SER A 107 -9.73 6.35 -35.02
CA SER A 107 -10.19 7.64 -34.50
C SER A 107 -9.68 7.87 -33.09
N VAL A 108 -9.34 9.12 -32.77
CA VAL A 108 -8.87 9.54 -31.44
C VAL A 108 -9.89 9.17 -30.35
N ASP A 109 -11.18 9.39 -30.58
CA ASP A 109 -12.22 9.09 -29.58
C ASP A 109 -12.26 7.60 -29.20
N ARG A 110 -12.18 6.70 -30.19
CA ARG A 110 -12.09 5.25 -29.94
C ARG A 110 -10.77 4.83 -29.27
N ALA A 111 -9.67 5.53 -29.56
CA ALA A 111 -8.39 5.25 -28.90
C ALA A 111 -8.45 5.62 -27.41
N VAL A 112 -9.05 6.77 -27.09
CA VAL A 112 -9.28 7.22 -25.72
C VAL A 112 -10.21 6.26 -24.98
N GLU A 113 -11.31 5.85 -25.61
CA GLU A 113 -12.24 4.88 -25.04
C GLU A 113 -11.56 3.53 -24.74
N ALA A 114 -10.82 2.97 -25.71
CA ALA A 114 -10.09 1.72 -25.54
C ALA A 114 -9.01 1.80 -24.43
N TYR A 115 -8.30 2.93 -24.34
CA TYR A 115 -7.35 3.17 -23.24
C TYR A 115 -8.06 3.14 -21.88
N TYR A 116 -9.18 3.86 -21.74
CA TYR A 116 -9.92 3.94 -20.48
C TYR A 116 -10.59 2.61 -20.10
N GLU A 117 -11.03 1.77 -21.04
CA GLU A 117 -11.52 0.42 -20.72
C GLU A 117 -10.44 -0.45 -20.06
N VAL A 118 -9.22 -0.40 -20.59
CA VAL A 118 -8.07 -1.14 -20.03
C VAL A 118 -7.68 -0.57 -18.66
N ALA A 119 -7.62 0.76 -18.53
CA ALA A 119 -7.34 1.43 -17.27
C ALA A 119 -8.39 1.08 -16.20
N ALA A 120 -9.68 1.11 -16.55
CA ALA A 120 -10.78 0.75 -15.67
C ALA A 120 -10.67 -0.68 -15.14
N ARG A 121 -10.32 -1.66 -15.99
CA ARG A 121 -10.08 -3.05 -15.56
C ARG A 121 -8.94 -3.14 -14.55
N ARG A 122 -7.86 -2.38 -14.73
CA ARG A 122 -6.74 -2.35 -13.77
C ARG A 122 -7.16 -1.77 -12.42
N CYS A 123 -7.92 -0.67 -12.43
CA CYS A 123 -8.50 -0.09 -11.22
C CYS A 123 -9.43 -1.10 -10.51
N GLN A 124 -10.29 -1.78 -11.25
CA GLN A 124 -11.17 -2.82 -10.69
C GLN A 124 -10.39 -3.99 -10.11
N GLU A 125 -9.33 -4.47 -10.76
CA GLU A 125 -8.46 -5.52 -10.23
C GLU A 125 -7.74 -5.07 -8.95
N ALA A 126 -7.27 -3.83 -8.89
CA ALA A 126 -6.70 -3.25 -7.68
C ALA A 126 -7.73 -3.20 -6.55
N VAL A 127 -8.96 -2.73 -6.84
CA VAL A 127 -10.08 -2.72 -5.89
C VAL A 127 -10.43 -4.14 -5.43
N ARG A 128 -10.47 -5.12 -6.34
CA ARG A 128 -10.76 -6.53 -6.03
C ARG A 128 -9.71 -7.12 -5.09
N ARG A 129 -8.43 -6.87 -5.36
CA ARG A 129 -7.32 -7.29 -4.50
C ARG A 129 -7.39 -6.61 -3.14
N SER A 130 -7.72 -5.32 -3.09
CA SER A 130 -7.90 -4.58 -1.84
C SER A 130 -9.09 -5.10 -1.03
N ARG A 131 -10.23 -5.39 -1.66
CA ARG A 131 -11.39 -6.05 -1.01
C ARG A 131 -11.02 -7.42 -0.48
N SER A 132 -10.33 -8.24 -1.27
CA SER A 132 -9.89 -9.56 -0.85
C SER A 132 -8.96 -9.47 0.38
N ARG A 133 -8.00 -8.55 0.36
CA ARG A 133 -7.12 -8.29 1.52
C ARG A 133 -7.89 -7.74 2.71
N PHE A 134 -8.85 -6.85 2.51
CA PHE A 134 -9.71 -6.31 3.56
C PHE A 134 -10.42 -7.44 4.30
N TYR A 135 -11.10 -8.35 3.58
CA TYR A 135 -11.77 -9.47 4.22
C TYR A 135 -10.81 -10.41 4.95
N VAL A 136 -9.60 -10.62 4.42
CA VAL A 136 -8.57 -11.39 5.12
C VAL A 136 -8.17 -10.70 6.43
N LEU A 137 -7.87 -9.40 6.39
CA LEU A 137 -7.48 -8.57 7.54
C LEU A 137 -8.53 -8.50 8.65
N HIS A 138 -9.81 -8.65 8.32
CA HIS A 138 -10.91 -8.59 9.27
C HIS A 138 -11.42 -9.97 9.71
N ARG A 139 -10.68 -11.05 9.42
CA ARG A 139 -11.00 -12.37 9.96
C ARG A 139 -10.84 -12.41 11.49
N PRO A 140 -11.64 -13.24 12.19
CA PRO A 140 -11.42 -13.55 13.59
C PRO A 140 -9.98 -13.99 13.88
N ILE A 141 -9.45 -13.63 15.05
CA ILE A 141 -8.06 -13.91 15.41
C ILE A 141 -7.74 -15.42 15.49
N SER A 142 -8.75 -16.26 15.75
CA SER A 142 -8.62 -17.72 15.70
C SER A 142 -8.22 -18.21 14.31
N GLU A 143 -8.86 -17.69 13.26
CA GLU A 143 -8.51 -18.04 11.88
C GLU A 143 -7.10 -17.57 11.50
N TRP A 144 -6.66 -16.43 12.04
CA TRP A 144 -5.30 -15.93 11.83
C TRP A 144 -4.23 -16.84 12.43
N ARG A 145 -4.49 -17.44 13.61
CA ARG A 145 -3.59 -18.44 14.23
C ARG A 145 -3.46 -19.68 13.35
N ASP A 146 -4.58 -20.18 12.82
CA ASP A 146 -4.57 -21.35 11.93
C ASP A 146 -3.82 -21.07 10.62
N ILE A 147 -4.00 -19.87 10.04
CA ILE A 147 -3.27 -19.45 8.83
C ILE A 147 -1.78 -19.32 9.12
N ALA A 148 -1.40 -18.75 10.27
CA ALA A 148 -0.02 -18.58 10.68
C ALA A 148 0.67 -19.94 10.88
N GLU A 149 0.03 -20.90 11.57
CA GLU A 149 0.62 -22.22 11.80
C GLU A 149 0.76 -23.00 10.49
N LYS A 150 -0.25 -22.97 9.61
CA LYS A 150 -0.17 -23.58 8.27
C LYS A 150 0.99 -23.01 7.45
N ARG A 151 1.22 -21.69 7.52
CA ARG A 151 2.36 -21.05 6.85
C ARG A 151 3.70 -21.46 7.48
N ARG A 152 3.76 -21.61 8.80
CA ARG A 152 4.95 -22.05 9.52
C ARG A 152 5.34 -23.48 9.13
N ILE A 153 4.37 -24.40 9.10
CA ILE A 153 4.56 -25.79 8.67
C ILE A 153 5.07 -25.82 7.22
N LYS A 154 4.41 -25.11 6.31
CA LYS A 154 4.83 -25.06 4.91
C LYS A 154 6.23 -24.48 4.71
N ALA A 155 6.61 -23.48 5.51
CA ALA A 155 7.96 -22.92 5.47
C ALA A 155 9.02 -23.93 5.95
N LEU A 156 8.69 -24.76 6.95
CA LEU A 156 9.57 -25.84 7.42
C LEU A 156 9.72 -26.95 6.38
N GLU A 157 8.62 -27.36 5.72
CA GLU A 157 8.63 -28.35 4.63
C GLU A 157 9.49 -27.89 3.46
N ASN A 158 9.33 -26.64 3.03
CA ASN A 158 10.15 -26.06 1.95
C ASN A 158 11.64 -26.07 2.31
N ARG A 159 11.97 -25.71 3.56
CA ARG A 159 13.36 -25.67 4.04
C ARG A 159 13.99 -27.06 4.11
N GLN A 160 13.21 -28.08 4.50
CA GLN A 160 13.66 -29.48 4.46
C GLN A 160 13.88 -29.96 3.03
N THR A 161 12.99 -29.58 2.10
CA THR A 161 13.12 -29.92 0.68
C THR A 161 14.36 -29.27 0.05
N GLU A 162 14.64 -28.01 0.39
CA GLU A 162 15.85 -27.31 -0.06
C GLU A 162 17.13 -27.98 0.46
N LEU A 163 17.15 -28.43 1.72
CA LEU A 163 18.29 -29.15 2.30
C LEU A 163 18.45 -30.56 1.69
N ALA A 164 17.36 -31.24 1.36
CA ALA A 164 17.39 -32.56 0.73
C ALA A 164 17.89 -32.54 -0.72
N ASN A 165 17.69 -31.42 -1.44
CA ASN A 165 18.15 -31.23 -2.82
C ASN A 165 19.59 -30.68 -2.92
N GLN A 166 20.28 -30.48 -1.80
CA GLN A 166 21.69 -30.04 -1.74
C GLN A 166 22.69 -31.20 -1.59
N TYR A 167 22.21 -32.45 -1.55
CA TYR A 167 22.99 -33.69 -1.51
C TYR A 167 22.60 -34.59 -2.70
#